data_AF-A0A9D4XVU3-F1
#
_entry.id   AF-A0A9D4XVU3-F1
#
_cell.length_a   1.000
_cell.length_b   1.000
_cell.length_c   1.000
_cell.angle_alpha   90.00
_cell.angle_beta   90.00
_cell.angle_gamma   90.00
#
_symmetry.space_group_name_H-M   'P 1'
#
loop_
_entity.id
_entity.type
_entity.pdbx_description
1 polymer ?
#
loop_
_entity_poly.entity_id
_entity_poly.type
_entity_poly.pdbx_seq_one_letter_code
_entity_poly.pdbx_strand_id
1 'polypeptide(L)'
;SFEVDGEVDFPFPADSYTLSFRLHLGRFSKRLGRRVCNYEQTHGWDIKPVIFELSTSDGQQASSECCLDETENDDTYGNHKRGYWVDYKVGEFIVSGSKPTTKVRFSMKQIDCTHSKGGLCVDSVFIVPSDLRNRKGGGVLK
;
A
#
# COMPACT_ATOMS: atom_id res chain seq x y z
N SER A 1 10.43 -3.34 -14.88
CA SER A 1 9.98 -2.22 -14.03
C SER A 1 8.47 -2.27 -13.90
N PHE A 2 7.97 -1.78 -12.77
CA PHE A 2 6.55 -1.65 -12.47
C PHE A 2 6.30 -0.26 -11.89
N GLU A 3 5.20 0.38 -12.29
CA GLU A 3 4.86 1.74 -11.91
C GLU A 3 3.34 1.90 -11.91
N VAL A 4 2.83 2.51 -10.84
CA VAL A 4 1.46 3.00 -10.71
C VAL A 4 1.56 4.45 -10.24
N ASP A 5 0.92 5.35 -10.96
CA ASP A 5 0.79 6.75 -10.57
C ASP A 5 -0.69 7.15 -10.60
N GLY A 6 -1.05 8.09 -9.73
CA GLY A 6 -2.38 8.67 -9.71
C GLY A 6 -2.39 10.09 -9.16
N GLU A 7 -3.43 10.83 -9.52
CA GLU A 7 -3.73 12.16 -9.00
C GLU A 7 -5.22 12.23 -8.70
N VAL A 8 -5.57 12.79 -7.55
CA VAL A 8 -6.96 13.04 -7.16
C VAL A 8 -7.07 14.39 -6.47
N ASP A 9 -8.19 15.07 -6.68
CA ASP A 9 -8.52 16.34 -6.05
C ASP A 9 -9.85 16.21 -5.30
N PHE A 10 -9.89 16.60 -4.03
CA PHE A 10 -11.04 16.37 -3.17
C PHE A 10 -11.24 17.47 -2.12
N PRO A 11 -12.49 17.76 -1.70
CA PRO A 11 -12.82 18.79 -0.71
C PRO A 11 -12.87 18.22 0.71
N PHE A 12 -11.84 17.49 1.14
CA PHE A 12 -11.82 16.90 2.49
C PHE A 12 -11.76 18.00 3.57
N PRO A 13 -12.37 17.75 4.76
CA PRO A 13 -12.26 18.67 5.88
C PRO A 13 -10.83 18.74 6.39
N ALA A 14 -10.50 19.82 7.09
CA ALA A 14 -9.17 20.01 7.65
C ALA A 14 -8.86 18.95 8.72
N ASP A 15 -7.85 18.12 8.46
CA ASP A 15 -7.39 17.04 9.35
C ASP A 15 -6.06 16.46 8.84
N SER A 16 -5.44 15.55 9.60
CA SER A 16 -4.36 14.66 9.14
C SER A 16 -4.95 13.41 8.48
N TYR A 17 -4.44 13.07 7.30
CA TYR A 17 -4.85 11.89 6.54
C TYR A 17 -3.66 11.00 6.24
N THR A 18 -3.89 9.70 6.33
CA THR A 18 -2.95 8.67 5.89
C THR A 18 -3.32 8.19 4.49
N LEU A 19 -2.33 8.09 3.60
CA LEU A 19 -2.46 7.47 2.28
C LEU A 19 -1.84 6.07 2.28
N SER A 20 -2.53 5.08 1.72
CA SER A 20 -2.02 3.70 1.59
C SER A 20 -2.52 2.99 0.34
N PHE A 21 -1.71 2.09 -0.21
CA PHE A 21 -2.10 1.17 -1.29
C PHE A 21 -2.55 -0.17 -0.72
N ARG A 22 -3.67 -0.70 -1.21
CA ARG A 22 -4.11 -2.07 -0.93
C ARG A 22 -3.59 -3.02 -1.99
N LEU A 23 -2.65 -3.88 -1.60
CA LEU A 23 -1.94 -4.77 -2.50
C LEU A 23 -2.14 -6.23 -2.11
N HIS A 24 -2.06 -7.12 -3.09
CA HIS A 24 -2.03 -8.56 -2.89
C HIS A 24 -0.93 -9.18 -3.74
N LEU A 25 -0.13 -10.04 -3.12
CA LEU A 25 0.93 -10.78 -3.80
C LEU A 25 0.56 -12.26 -3.91
N GLY A 26 0.41 -12.73 -5.14
CA GLY A 26 0.02 -14.09 -5.52
C GLY A 26 -1.15 -14.08 -6.52
N ARG A 27 -1.21 -15.07 -7.42
CA ARG A 27 -2.38 -15.20 -8.32
C ARG A 27 -3.47 -16.03 -7.66
N PHE A 28 -4.70 -15.52 -7.65
CA PHE A 28 -5.86 -16.34 -7.35
C PHE A 28 -6.02 -17.42 -8.42
N SER A 29 -5.97 -18.68 -8.01
CA SER A 29 -6.21 -19.85 -8.86
C SER A 29 -7.31 -20.71 -8.24
N LYS A 30 -8.01 -21.48 -9.08
CA LYS A 30 -8.94 -22.51 -8.62
C LYS A 30 -8.34 -23.87 -8.97
N ARG A 31 -8.10 -24.68 -7.95
CA ARG A 31 -7.72 -26.10 -8.13
C ARG A 31 -8.77 -26.95 -7.43
N LEU A 32 -9.44 -27.81 -8.21
CA LEU A 32 -10.49 -28.71 -7.71
C LEU A 32 -11.60 -27.97 -6.91
N GLY A 33 -12.05 -26.81 -7.40
CA GLY A 33 -13.11 -26.02 -6.74
C GLY A 33 -12.68 -25.23 -5.50
N ARG A 34 -11.48 -25.44 -4.96
CA ARG A 34 -10.91 -24.67 -3.85
C ARG A 34 -10.10 -23.48 -4.38
N ARG A 35 -10.22 -22.31 -3.74
CA ARG A 35 -9.34 -21.16 -4.00
C ARG A 35 -7.93 -21.50 -3.49
N VAL A 36 -6.94 -21.39 -4.36
CA VAL A 36 -5.52 -21.61 -4.07
C VAL A 36 -4.75 -20.39 -4.57
N CYS A 37 -3.69 -19.97 -3.88
CA CYS A 37 -2.80 -18.92 -4.37
C CYS A 37 -1.59 -19.57 -5.08
N ASN A 38 -1.32 -19.15 -6.32
CA ASN A 38 -0.10 -19.54 -7.05
C ASN A 38 0.96 -18.42 -6.94
N TYR A 39 2.19 -18.80 -6.56
CA TYR A 39 3.33 -17.91 -6.33
C TYR A 39 4.48 -18.13 -7.34
N GLU A 40 4.32 -19.00 -8.34
CA GLU A 40 5.38 -19.32 -9.32
C GLU A 40 5.91 -18.09 -10.07
N GLN A 41 5.12 -17.01 -10.17
CA GLN A 41 5.48 -15.78 -10.86
C GLN A 41 5.73 -14.59 -9.91
N THR A 42 5.77 -14.79 -8.59
CA THR A 42 6.01 -13.70 -7.62
C THR A 42 7.47 -13.54 -7.23
N HIS A 43 8.39 -14.25 -7.88
CA HIS A 43 9.82 -14.14 -7.62
C HIS A 43 10.35 -12.72 -7.91
N GLY A 44 11.21 -12.20 -7.04
CA GLY A 44 11.91 -10.93 -7.22
C GLY A 44 11.25 -9.72 -6.54
N TRP A 45 10.08 -9.87 -5.93
CA TRP A 45 9.46 -8.81 -5.13
C TRP A 45 10.15 -8.59 -3.77
N ASP A 46 11.03 -9.49 -3.38
CA ASP A 46 11.91 -9.49 -2.20
C ASP A 46 13.27 -8.82 -2.43
N ILE A 47 13.69 -8.63 -3.69
CA ILE A 47 15.07 -8.25 -4.03
C ILE A 47 15.32 -6.74 -3.93
N LYS A 48 14.40 -5.93 -4.47
CA LYS A 48 14.48 -4.46 -4.42
C LYS A 48 13.23 -3.92 -3.75
N PRO A 49 13.34 -2.84 -2.97
CA PRO A 49 12.17 -2.25 -2.38
C PRO A 49 11.28 -1.61 -3.46
N VAL A 50 9.98 -1.64 -3.22
CA VAL A 50 9.02 -0.79 -3.90
C VAL A 50 8.99 0.54 -3.17
N ILE A 51 9.11 1.62 -3.93
CA ILE A 51 9.08 2.99 -3.43
C ILE A 51 7.66 3.52 -3.59
N PHE A 52 7.10 4.01 -2.50
CA PHE A 52 5.81 4.66 -2.46
C PHE A 52 6.02 6.13 -2.18
N GLU A 53 5.34 7.00 -2.91
CA GLU A 53 5.46 8.44 -2.73
C GLU A 53 4.09 9.10 -2.76
N LEU A 54 3.96 10.22 -2.04
CA LEU A 54 2.87 11.15 -2.20
C LEU A 54 3.39 12.58 -2.22
N SER A 55 2.65 13.46 -2.91
CA SER A 55 2.83 14.90 -2.83
C SER A 55 1.49 15.61 -2.90
N THR A 56 1.41 16.78 -2.29
CA THR A 56 0.21 17.62 -2.29
C THR A 56 0.45 18.93 -3.04
N SER A 57 -0.62 19.54 -3.54
CA SER A 57 -0.54 20.84 -4.24
C SER A 57 -0.08 22.02 -3.38
N ASP A 58 -0.01 21.86 -2.06
CA ASP A 58 0.56 22.83 -1.12
C ASP A 58 2.01 22.49 -0.71
N GLY A 59 2.62 21.48 -1.33
CA GLY A 59 4.05 21.20 -1.24
C GLY A 59 4.45 20.16 -0.19
N GLN A 60 3.50 19.52 0.50
CA GLN A 60 3.81 18.41 1.39
C GLN A 60 4.22 17.19 0.58
N GLN A 61 5.13 16.40 1.12
CA GLN A 61 5.65 15.17 0.50
C GLN A 61 5.89 14.13 1.57
N ALA A 62 5.66 12.86 1.24
CA ALA A 62 6.05 11.75 2.07
C ALA A 62 6.41 10.56 1.17
N SER A 63 7.34 9.74 1.63
CA SER A 63 7.70 8.50 0.95
C SER A 63 7.97 7.39 1.96
N SER A 64 7.82 6.17 1.49
CA SER A 64 8.17 4.95 2.21
C SER A 64 8.62 3.91 1.21
N GLU A 65 9.40 2.94 1.68
CA GLU A 65 9.89 1.86 0.83
C GLU A 65 9.91 0.55 1.60
N CYS A 66 9.58 -0.55 0.92
CA CYS A 66 9.66 -1.90 1.50
C CYS A 66 9.67 -2.97 0.39
N CYS A 67 10.13 -4.16 0.74
CA CYS A 67 10.00 -5.33 -0.13
C CYS A 67 8.62 -5.97 0.04
N LEU A 68 7.89 -6.21 -1.06
CA LEU A 68 6.50 -6.73 -1.00
C LEU A 68 6.41 -8.20 -0.59
N ASP A 69 7.53 -8.91 -0.70
CA ASP A 69 7.65 -10.32 -0.34
C ASP A 69 8.56 -10.55 0.86
N GLU A 70 8.66 -9.53 1.72
CA GLU A 70 9.43 -9.63 2.94
C GLU A 70 8.72 -10.53 3.96
N THR A 71 9.46 -11.53 4.43
CA THR A 71 9.06 -12.47 5.48
C THR A 71 9.29 -11.83 6.84
N GLU A 72 8.57 -10.75 7.14
CA GLU A 72 8.57 -10.25 8.51
C GLU A 72 7.89 -11.30 9.41
N ASN A 73 8.64 -11.79 10.41
CA ASN A 73 8.20 -12.73 11.44
C ASN A 73 7.26 -12.04 12.45
N ASP A 74 6.16 -11.49 11.94
CA ASP A 74 5.12 -10.71 12.64
C ASP A 74 4.16 -11.47 13.56
N ASP A 75 4.47 -12.70 13.99
CA ASP A 75 3.67 -13.46 14.95
C ASP A 75 4.18 -14.90 15.06
N THR A 76 3.97 -15.48 16.24
CA THR A 76 4.31 -16.84 16.70
C THR A 76 3.83 -18.00 15.81
N TYR A 77 3.30 -17.71 14.61
CA TYR A 77 2.73 -18.65 13.62
C TYR A 77 3.33 -18.55 12.20
N GLY A 78 4.32 -17.70 11.92
CA GLY A 78 5.08 -17.75 10.66
C GLY A 78 4.25 -17.54 9.39
N ASN A 79 3.22 -16.68 9.44
CA ASN A 79 2.36 -16.43 8.29
C ASN A 79 3.02 -15.46 7.30
N HIS A 80 3.42 -15.99 6.14
CA HIS A 80 3.88 -15.20 5.00
C HIS A 80 2.80 -14.16 4.58
N LYS A 81 3.19 -12.91 4.30
CA LYS A 81 2.30 -11.85 3.74
C LYS A 81 1.68 -12.24 2.38
N ARG A 82 2.20 -13.28 1.75
CA ARG A 82 1.71 -13.87 0.50
C ARG A 82 0.26 -14.38 0.64
N GLY A 83 -0.58 -14.07 -0.36
CA GLY A 83 -1.95 -14.59 -0.44
C GLY A 83 -3.02 -13.79 0.30
N TYR A 84 -2.64 -12.71 1.00
CA TYR A 84 -3.55 -11.78 1.68
C TYR A 84 -3.50 -10.38 1.07
N TRP A 85 -4.58 -9.62 1.27
CA TRP A 85 -4.60 -8.19 0.98
C TRP A 85 -3.94 -7.45 2.14
N VAL A 86 -2.97 -6.60 1.85
CA VAL A 86 -2.21 -5.82 2.82
C VAL A 86 -2.24 -4.36 2.41
N ASP A 87 -2.44 -3.46 3.38
CA ASP A 87 -2.42 -2.03 3.17
C ASP A 87 -1.00 -1.49 3.45
N TYR A 88 -0.32 -1.03 2.40
CA TYR A 88 1.01 -0.43 2.45
C TYR A 88 0.88 1.08 2.62
N LYS A 89 1.25 1.60 3.79
CA LYS A 89 1.23 3.02 4.10
C LYS A 89 2.28 3.75 3.27
N VAL A 90 1.86 4.80 2.57
CA VAL A 90 2.76 5.71 1.83
C VAL A 90 3.31 6.77 2.77
N GLY A 91 2.41 7.43 3.50
CA GLY A 91 2.72 8.56 4.37
C GLY A 91 1.47 9.25 4.89
N GLU A 92 1.67 10.36 5.58
CA GLU A 92 0.60 11.24 6.07
C GLU A 92 0.73 12.63 5.44
N PHE A 93 -0.39 13.32 5.30
CA PHE A 93 -0.46 14.71 4.87
C PHE A 93 -1.61 15.42 5.58
N ILE A 94 -1.53 16.75 5.65
CA ILE A 94 -2.50 17.60 6.33
C ILE A 94 -3.37 18.29 5.29
N VAL A 95 -4.69 18.25 5.46
CA VAL A 95 -5.61 19.15 4.77
C VAL A 95 -5.78 20.38 5.65
N SER A 96 -5.40 21.56 5.16
CA SER A 96 -5.43 22.80 5.97
C SER A 96 -6.80 23.49 6.01
N GLY A 97 -7.72 23.14 5.10
CA GLY A 97 -9.01 23.82 4.94
C GLY A 97 -8.94 25.24 4.38
N SER A 98 -7.73 25.75 4.09
CA SER A 98 -7.52 27.09 3.52
C SER A 98 -7.90 27.18 2.03
N LYS A 99 -7.92 26.04 1.34
CA LYS A 99 -8.27 25.89 -0.08
C LYS A 99 -9.57 25.11 -0.22
N PRO A 100 -10.37 25.35 -1.27
CA PRO A 100 -11.63 24.63 -1.51
C PRO A 100 -11.41 23.13 -1.75
N THR A 101 -10.24 22.74 -2.27
CA THR A 101 -9.88 21.35 -2.50
C THR A 101 -8.40 21.12 -2.19
N THR A 102 -8.06 19.86 -1.92
CA THR A 102 -6.68 19.39 -1.77
C THR A 102 -6.39 18.37 -2.84
N LYS A 103 -5.46 18.71 -3.73
CA LYS A 103 -4.93 17.79 -4.73
C LYS A 103 -3.76 16.99 -4.16
N VAL A 104 -3.83 15.67 -4.32
CA VAL A 104 -2.81 14.70 -3.92
C VAL A 104 -2.39 13.89 -5.14
N ARG A 105 -1.09 13.80 -5.36
CA ARG A 105 -0.44 12.86 -6.27
C ARG A 105 0.16 11.74 -5.47
N PHE A 106 0.11 10.53 -5.99
CA PHE A 106 0.71 9.36 -5.37
C PHE A 106 1.32 8.44 -6.41
N SER A 107 2.35 7.71 -6.01
CA SER A 107 3.03 6.75 -6.86
C SER A 107 3.43 5.50 -6.07
N MET A 108 3.59 4.39 -6.80
CA MET A 108 4.20 3.15 -6.36
C MET A 108 5.09 2.65 -7.49
N LYS A 109 6.41 2.58 -7.25
CA LYS A 109 7.41 2.26 -8.29
C LYS A 109 8.38 1.20 -7.82
N GLN A 110 8.67 0.26 -8.70
CA GLN A 110 9.79 -0.65 -8.54
C GLN A 110 10.56 -0.74 -9.85
N ILE A 111 11.78 -0.20 -9.83
CA ILE A 111 12.69 -0.25 -10.97
C ILE A 111 13.64 -1.42 -10.78
N ASP A 112 13.17 -2.58 -11.22
CA ASP A 112 13.98 -3.78 -11.37
C ASP A 112 13.72 -4.40 -12.74
N CYS A 113 14.82 -4.77 -13.40
CA CYS A 113 14.85 -5.43 -14.70
C CYS A 113 15.64 -6.75 -14.65
N THR A 114 16.12 -7.15 -13.47
CA THR A 114 16.90 -8.38 -13.30
C THR A 114 16.03 -9.64 -13.28
N HIS A 115 14.72 -9.49 -13.03
CA HIS A 115 13.77 -10.60 -12.91
C HIS A 115 12.44 -10.27 -13.61
N SER A 116 11.81 -11.29 -14.20
CA SER A 116 10.42 -11.19 -14.64
C SER A 116 9.50 -11.32 -13.42
N LYS A 117 8.87 -10.20 -13.02
CA LYS A 117 8.00 -10.13 -11.84
C LYS A 117 6.53 -10.15 -12.26
N GLY A 118 5.72 -10.90 -11.53
CA GLY A 118 4.28 -11.00 -11.76
C GLY A 118 3.52 -11.26 -10.46
N GLY A 119 2.21 -11.50 -10.59
CA GLY A 119 1.35 -11.87 -9.46
C GLY A 119 1.10 -10.76 -8.44
N LEU A 120 1.44 -9.50 -8.73
CA LEU A 120 1.00 -8.35 -7.93
C LEU A 120 -0.38 -7.90 -8.41
N CYS A 121 -1.31 -7.76 -7.47
CA CYS A 121 -2.62 -7.16 -7.68
C CYS A 121 -2.73 -5.87 -6.87
N VAL A 122 -3.27 -4.84 -7.50
CA VAL A 122 -3.61 -3.55 -6.88
C VAL A 122 -5.13 -3.46 -6.84
N ASP A 123 -5.70 -3.19 -5.67
CA ASP A 123 -7.15 -3.01 -5.51
C ASP A 123 -7.50 -1.52 -5.45
N SER A 124 -7.00 -0.84 -4.42
CA SER A 124 -7.41 0.53 -4.09
C SER A 124 -6.27 1.36 -3.52
N VAL A 125 -6.44 2.68 -3.61
CA VAL A 125 -5.69 3.66 -2.82
C VAL A 125 -6.65 4.25 -1.80
N PHE A 126 -6.28 4.18 -0.53
CA PHE A 126 -7.06 4.73 0.56
C PHE A 126 -6.47 6.05 1.02
N ILE A 127 -7.36 7.00 1.31
CA ILE A 127 -7.06 8.24 2.03
C ILE A 127 -8.03 8.27 3.20
N VAL A 128 -7.52 8.13 4.43
CA VAL A 128 -8.34 7.96 5.64
C VAL A 128 -7.80 8.88 6.73
N PRO A 129 -8.66 9.54 7.54
CA PRO A 129 -8.21 10.30 8.71
C PRO A 129 -7.27 9.47 9.59
N SER A 130 -6.09 10.00 9.91
CA SER A 130 -5.02 9.27 10.59
C SER A 130 -5.45 8.74 11.96
N ASP A 131 -6.28 9.49 12.69
CA ASP A 131 -6.81 9.10 14.00
C ASP A 131 -7.74 7.87 13.95
N LEU A 132 -8.48 7.68 12.86
CA LEU A 132 -9.32 6.49 12.68
C LEU A 132 -8.48 5.23 12.53
N ARG A 133 -7.26 5.35 12.00
CA ARG A 133 -6.32 4.24 11.88
C ARG A 133 -5.67 3.90 13.23
N ASN A 134 -5.29 4.92 14.03
CA ASN A 134 -4.68 4.70 15.35
C ASN A 134 -5.62 4.00 16.35
N ARG A 135 -6.94 4.20 16.23
CA ARG A 135 -7.95 3.53 17.08
C ARG A 135 -8.09 2.03 16.84
N LYS A 136 -7.63 1.51 15.69
CA LYS A 136 -7.67 0.07 15.39
C LYS A 136 -6.58 -0.74 16.11
N GLY A 137 -5.56 -0.09 16.69
CA GLY A 137 -4.46 -0.74 17.43
C GLY A 137 -4.62 -0.80 18.96
N GLY A 138 -5.72 -0.29 19.53
CA GLY A 138 -5.85 -0.03 20.97
C GLY A 138 -7.15 -0.48 21.60
N GLY A 139 -7.69 -1.62 21.19
CA GLY A 139 -8.93 -2.19 21.75
C GLY A 139 -8.69 -3.29 22.79
N VAL A 140 -7.97 -3.01 23.88
CA VAL A 140 -8.12 -3.81 25.11
C VAL A 140 -9.28 -3.20 25.88
N LEU A 141 -10.46 -3.81 25.78
CA LEU A 141 -11.56 -3.57 26.71
C LEU A 141 -11.21 -4.23 28.04
N LYS A 142 -11.27 -3.42 29.10
CA LYS A 142 -11.16 -3.81 30.51
C LYS A 142 -12.37 -4.63 30.94
#